data_AF-A0A1G6A2I5-F1
#
_entry.id   AF-A0A1G6A2I5-F1
#
_cell.length_a   1.000
_cell.length_b   1.000
_cell.length_c   1.000
_cell.angle_alpha   90.00
_cell.angle_beta   90.00
_cell.angle_gamma   90.00
#
_symmetry.space_group_name_H-M   'P 1'
#
loop_
_entity.id
_entity.type
_entity.pdbx_description
1 polymer ?
#
loop_
_entity_poly.entity_id
_entity_poly.type
_entity_poly.pdbx_seq_one_letter_code
_entity_poly.pdbx_strand_id
1 'polypeptide(L)'
;MNRIDKLTEDFRYKYDRFFIGCDAAEEEGLWDKEENGEMDGFYQNDLVSVIIRLIAADGVISDKETEYLNKTFGFDYTTEELKEVYRSCEENIGRSFDETFESGITLLRSINEELADAYKELLCLICDIIIECDNDISPKEIEEAKNLRSMFE
;
A
#
# COMPACT_ATOMS: atom_id res chain seq x y z
N MET A 1 -20.93 12.37 4.98
CA MET A 1 -19.68 11.70 4.65
C MET A 1 -18.80 11.80 5.87
N ASN A 2 -18.49 10.67 6.50
CA ASN A 2 -17.56 10.67 7.62
C ASN A 2 -16.12 10.86 7.07
N ARG A 3 -15.11 10.99 7.94
CA ARG A 3 -13.73 11.25 7.50
C ARG A 3 -13.15 10.07 6.71
N ILE A 4 -13.46 8.85 7.13
CA ILE A 4 -12.96 7.61 6.51
C ILE A 4 -13.51 7.42 5.09
N ASP A 5 -14.79 7.74 4.84
CA ASP A 5 -15.39 7.74 3.51
C ASP A 5 -14.60 8.67 2.58
N LYS A 6 -14.27 9.87 3.05
CA LYS A 6 -13.51 10.85 2.27
C LYS A 6 -12.10 10.37 1.96
N LEU A 7 -11.40 9.82 2.96
CA LEU A 7 -10.05 9.28 2.78
C LEU A 7 -10.04 8.13 1.77
N THR A 8 -11.08 7.29 1.81
CA THR A 8 -11.24 6.16 0.88
C THR A 8 -11.50 6.64 -0.55
N GLU A 9 -12.37 7.63 -0.74
CA GLU A 9 -12.60 8.25 -2.06
C GLU A 9 -11.35 8.94 -2.60
N ASP A 10 -10.64 9.70 -1.76
CA ASP A 10 -9.40 10.39 -2.12
C ASP A 10 -8.31 9.37 -2.50
N PHE A 11 -8.18 8.27 -1.74
CA PHE A 11 -7.26 7.16 -2.07
C PHE A 11 -7.59 6.57 -3.44
N ARG A 12 -8.83 6.14 -3.69
CA ARG A 12 -9.22 5.52 -4.97
C ARG A 12 -8.95 6.43 -6.16
N TYR A 13 -9.33 7.70 -6.04
CA TYR A 13 -9.08 8.66 -7.10
C TYR A 13 -7.59 8.83 -7.39
N LYS A 14 -6.76 8.94 -6.35
CA LYS A 14 -5.30 9.09 -6.52
C LYS A 14 -4.63 7.81 -6.99
N TYR A 15 -5.14 6.66 -6.54
CA TYR A 15 -4.67 5.33 -6.93
C TYR A 15 -4.82 5.16 -8.45
N ASP A 16 -6.02 5.40 -9.00
CA ASP A 16 -6.26 5.35 -10.44
C ASP A 16 -5.35 6.32 -11.22
N ARG A 17 -5.14 7.54 -10.71
CA ARG A 17 -4.27 8.55 -11.33
C ARG A 17 -2.81 8.16 -11.31
N PHE A 18 -2.36 7.48 -10.26
CA PHE A 18 -1.00 6.99 -10.13
C PHE A 18 -0.70 5.94 -11.19
N PHE A 19 -1.59 4.95 -11.41
CA PHE A 19 -1.37 3.91 -12.42
C PHE A 19 -1.40 4.44 -13.86
N ILE A 20 -2.27 5.40 -14.16
CA ILE A 20 -2.20 6.12 -15.44
C ILE A 20 -0.82 6.78 -15.64
N GLY A 21 -0.22 7.25 -14.55
CA GLY A 21 1.12 7.81 -14.54
C GLY A 21 2.22 6.77 -14.75
N CYS A 22 2.09 5.59 -14.12
CA CYS A 22 2.97 4.44 -14.37
C CYS A 22 2.95 4.04 -15.85
N ASP A 23 1.77 3.83 -16.42
CA ASP A 23 1.60 3.47 -17.83
C ASP A 23 2.28 4.49 -18.76
N ALA A 24 2.12 5.78 -18.48
CA ALA A 24 2.75 6.84 -19.26
C ALA A 24 4.29 6.81 -19.16
N ALA A 25 4.85 6.61 -17.96
CA ALA A 25 6.29 6.50 -17.78
C ALA A 25 6.88 5.28 -18.49
N GLU A 26 6.13 4.17 -18.53
CA GLU A 26 6.50 2.98 -19.28
C GLU A 26 6.46 3.20 -20.80
N GLU A 27 5.42 3.88 -21.31
CA GLU A 27 5.32 4.23 -22.74
C GLU A 27 6.46 5.15 -23.19
N GLU A 28 6.94 6.01 -22.29
CA GLU A 28 8.11 6.87 -22.49
C GLU A 28 9.45 6.11 -22.41
N GLY A 29 9.44 4.83 -22.05
CA GLY A 29 10.63 3.98 -21.96
C GLY A 29 11.50 4.28 -20.74
N LEU A 30 10.93 4.88 -19.69
CA LEU A 30 11.64 5.21 -18.44
C LEU A 30 11.72 4.02 -17.47
N TRP A 31 11.09 2.90 -17.82
CA TRP A 31 11.01 1.68 -17.01
C TRP A 31 11.54 0.47 -17.78
N ASP A 32 12.38 -0.34 -17.13
CA ASP A 32 12.84 -1.61 -17.69
C ASP A 32 11.86 -2.74 -17.35
N LYS A 33 10.97 -3.02 -18.31
CA LYS A 33 9.97 -4.08 -18.20
C LYS A 33 10.57 -5.49 -18.20
N GLU A 34 11.72 -5.69 -18.82
CA GLU A 34 12.34 -7.01 -18.91
C GLU A 34 12.95 -7.43 -17.57
N GLU A 35 13.55 -6.48 -16.87
CA GLU A 35 14.13 -6.71 -15.54
C GLU A 35 13.09 -6.70 -14.42
N ASN A 36 12.12 -5.78 -14.48
CA ASN A 36 11.26 -5.49 -13.32
C ASN A 36 9.78 -5.89 -13.49
N GLY A 37 9.35 -6.34 -14.69
CA GLY A 37 7.95 -6.57 -15.00
C GLY A 37 7.18 -5.27 -15.29
N GLU A 38 5.85 -5.30 -15.28
CA GLU A 38 5.03 -4.09 -15.47
C GLU A 38 5.07 -3.21 -14.21
N MET A 39 5.28 -1.91 -14.39
CA MET A 39 5.47 -0.91 -13.34
C MET A 39 4.22 -0.78 -12.48
N ASP A 40 3.04 -0.74 -13.09
CA ASP A 40 1.76 -0.77 -12.39
C ASP A 40 1.63 -2.03 -11.53
N GLY A 41 1.96 -3.21 -12.08
CA GLY A 41 1.96 -4.47 -11.34
C GLY A 41 2.94 -4.47 -10.16
N PHE A 42 4.15 -3.93 -10.34
CA PHE A 42 5.16 -3.82 -9.30
C PHE A 42 4.67 -2.94 -8.14
N TYR A 43 4.26 -1.70 -8.42
CA TYR A 43 3.83 -0.76 -7.38
C TYR A 43 2.46 -1.09 -6.79
N GLN A 44 1.58 -1.76 -7.53
CA GLN A 44 0.36 -2.33 -6.97
C GLN A 44 0.68 -3.41 -5.94
N ASN A 45 1.61 -4.32 -6.25
CA ASN A 45 2.05 -5.35 -5.31
C ASN A 45 2.65 -4.72 -4.03
N ASP A 46 3.42 -3.66 -4.19
CA ASP A 46 4.04 -2.92 -3.08
C ASP A 46 2.97 -2.29 -2.18
N LEU A 47 1.97 -1.60 -2.73
CA LEU A 47 0.85 -1.04 -1.95
C LEU A 47 0.03 -2.11 -1.22
N VAL A 48 -0.27 -3.22 -1.89
CA VAL A 48 -0.99 -4.35 -1.27
C VAL A 48 -0.19 -4.92 -0.11
N SER A 49 1.12 -5.09 -0.29
CA SER A 49 2.02 -5.58 0.76
C SER A 49 2.03 -4.65 1.98
N VAL A 50 1.97 -3.33 1.77
CA VAL A 50 1.83 -2.35 2.87
C VAL A 50 0.53 -2.53 3.61
N ILE A 51 -0.60 -2.57 2.90
CA ILE A 51 -1.92 -2.70 3.52
C ILE A 51 -1.96 -3.97 4.36
N ILE A 52 -1.51 -5.11 3.81
CA ILE A 52 -1.53 -6.41 4.49
C ILE A 52 -0.63 -6.41 5.73
N ARG A 53 0.58 -5.83 5.65
CA ARG A 53 1.44 -5.67 6.82
C ARG A 53 0.74 -4.90 7.93
N LEU A 54 0.15 -3.75 7.58
CA LEU A 54 -0.45 -2.87 8.55
C LEU A 54 -1.63 -3.53 9.25
N ILE A 55 -2.50 -4.24 8.52
CA ILE A 55 -3.65 -4.94 9.12
C ILE A 55 -3.27 -6.22 9.86
N ALA A 56 -2.12 -6.82 9.56
CA ALA A 56 -1.65 -8.05 10.20
C ALA A 56 -0.57 -7.79 11.27
N ALA A 57 -0.34 -6.53 11.64
CA ALA A 57 0.74 -6.14 12.55
C ALA A 57 0.59 -6.75 13.96
N ASP A 58 -0.62 -7.15 14.34
CA ASP A 58 -0.88 -7.84 15.61
C ASP A 58 -0.64 -9.37 15.55
N GLY A 59 -0.39 -9.91 14.35
CA GLY A 59 -0.18 -11.32 14.04
C GLY A 59 -1.45 -12.12 13.73
N VAL A 60 -2.60 -11.46 13.62
CA VAL A 60 -3.90 -12.06 13.32
C VAL A 60 -4.52 -11.33 12.14
N ILE A 61 -5.14 -12.08 11.23
CA ILE A 61 -6.00 -11.51 10.18
C ILE A 61 -7.41 -12.06 10.42
N SER A 62 -8.35 -11.17 10.71
CA SER A 62 -9.75 -11.48 10.96
C SER A 62 -10.61 -11.31 9.70
N ASP A 63 -11.78 -11.96 9.69
CA ASP A 63 -12.74 -11.82 8.59
C ASP A 63 -13.25 -10.36 8.47
N LYS A 64 -13.27 -9.62 9.58
CA LYS A 64 -13.69 -8.21 9.59
C LYS A 64 -12.66 -7.31 8.95
N GLU A 65 -11.38 -7.48 9.27
CA GLU A 65 -10.28 -6.76 8.60
C GLU A 65 -10.28 -7.05 7.10
N THR A 66 -10.53 -8.31 6.73
CA THR A 66 -10.62 -8.73 5.33
C THR A 66 -11.78 -8.03 4.61
N GLU A 67 -12.98 -8.05 5.20
CA GLU A 67 -14.15 -7.34 4.66
C GLU A 67 -13.90 -5.84 4.55
N TYR A 68 -13.32 -5.25 5.59
CA TYR A 68 -12.95 -3.84 5.63
C TYR A 68 -11.98 -3.47 4.51
N LEU A 69 -10.91 -4.26 4.35
CA LEU A 69 -9.87 -4.05 3.35
C LEU A 69 -10.43 -4.15 1.94
N ASN A 70 -11.18 -5.21 1.63
CA ASN A 70 -11.84 -5.38 0.33
C ASN A 70 -12.78 -4.22 0.03
N LYS A 71 -13.61 -3.84 1.01
CA LYS A 71 -14.55 -2.73 0.86
C LYS A 71 -13.86 -1.39 0.67
N THR A 72 -12.73 -1.16 1.32
CA THR A 72 -12.03 0.13 1.35
C THR A 72 -11.15 0.29 0.12
N PHE A 73 -10.26 -0.66 -0.10
CA PHE A 73 -9.27 -0.63 -1.18
C PHE A 73 -9.77 -1.22 -2.50
N GLY A 74 -10.94 -1.87 -2.51
CA GLY A 74 -11.53 -2.43 -3.72
C GLY A 74 -10.91 -3.77 -4.15
N PHE A 75 -10.29 -4.48 -3.21
CA PHE A 75 -9.76 -5.83 -3.44
C PHE A 75 -10.85 -6.89 -3.26
N ASP A 76 -10.54 -8.13 -3.66
CA ASP A 76 -11.44 -9.28 -3.58
C ASP A 76 -10.72 -10.50 -3.01
N TYR A 77 -10.10 -10.32 -1.83
CA TYR A 77 -9.40 -11.40 -1.15
C TYR A 77 -10.30 -12.13 -0.16
N THR A 78 -10.12 -13.44 -0.06
CA THR A 78 -10.56 -14.22 1.09
C THR A 78 -9.57 -14.08 2.25
N THR A 79 -10.02 -14.33 3.48
CA THR A 79 -9.17 -14.29 4.68
C THR A 79 -7.97 -15.24 4.57
N GLU A 80 -8.15 -16.41 3.94
CA GLU A 80 -7.07 -17.39 3.75
C GLU A 80 -6.06 -16.92 2.70
N GLU A 81 -6.51 -16.29 1.61
CA GLU A 81 -5.61 -15.67 0.62
C GLU A 81 -4.78 -14.56 1.25
N LEU A 82 -5.39 -13.68 2.08
CA LEU A 82 -4.63 -12.65 2.79
C LEU A 82 -3.60 -13.24 3.75
N LYS A 83 -3.90 -14.33 4.44
CA LYS A 83 -2.93 -15.03 5.30
C LYS A 83 -1.79 -15.68 4.52
N GLU A 84 -2.06 -16.15 3.30
CA GLU A 84 -1.02 -16.68 2.42
C GLU A 84 -0.12 -15.56 1.90
N VAL A 85 -0.71 -14.44 1.45
CA VAL A 85 0.05 -13.27 1.04
C VAL A 85 0.88 -12.73 2.21
N TYR A 86 0.30 -12.61 3.41
CA TYR A 86 1.02 -12.18 4.61
C TYR A 86 2.20 -13.09 4.95
N ARG A 87 2.05 -14.41 4.89
CA ARG A 87 3.17 -15.36 5.11
C ARG A 87 4.24 -15.21 4.04
N SER A 88 3.86 -15.05 2.78
CA SER A 88 4.81 -14.79 1.69
C SER A 88 5.56 -13.47 1.93
N CYS A 89 4.86 -12.43 2.38
CA CYS A 89 5.47 -11.17 2.79
C CYS A 89 6.44 -11.41 3.95
N GLU A 90 6.04 -12.08 5.03
CA GLU A 90 6.91 -12.36 6.19
C GLU A 90 8.18 -13.14 5.82
N GLU A 91 8.06 -14.13 4.93
CA GLU A 91 9.17 -14.96 4.46
C GLU A 91 10.12 -14.22 3.51
N ASN A 92 9.60 -13.32 2.66
CA ASN A 92 10.38 -12.59 1.65
C ASN A 92 10.90 -11.22 2.14
N ILE A 93 10.26 -10.60 3.13
CA ILE A 93 10.55 -9.22 3.62
C ILE A 93 11.61 -9.24 4.76
N GLY A 94 12.41 -10.29 4.87
CA GLY A 94 13.43 -10.41 5.92
C GLY A 94 14.40 -9.19 6.00
N ARG A 95 14.43 -8.55 7.19
CA ARG A 95 15.40 -7.55 7.71
C ARG A 95 15.41 -6.12 7.14
N SER A 96 14.33 -5.62 6.56
CA SER A 96 13.61 -4.45 7.10
C SER A 96 12.60 -3.99 6.05
N PHE A 97 11.34 -4.03 6.45
CA PHE A 97 10.20 -3.57 5.67
C PHE A 97 10.43 -2.12 5.20
N ASP A 98 10.98 -1.30 6.09
CA ASP A 98 11.36 0.09 5.91
C ASP A 98 12.33 0.32 4.72
N GLU A 99 13.39 -0.49 4.59
CA GLU A 99 14.36 -0.36 3.48
C GLU A 99 13.72 -0.66 2.12
N THR A 100 12.70 -1.52 2.08
CA THR A 100 12.03 -1.90 0.82
C THR A 100 11.24 -0.71 0.25
N PHE A 101 10.50 0.03 1.07
CA PHE A 101 9.72 1.19 0.57
C PHE A 101 10.57 2.41 0.31
N GLU A 102 11.59 2.67 1.14
CA GLU A 102 12.54 3.74 0.84
C GLU A 102 13.22 3.49 -0.51
N SER A 103 13.55 2.22 -0.81
CA SER A 103 14.08 1.85 -2.12
C SER A 103 13.07 2.01 -3.26
N GLY A 104 11.80 1.66 -3.05
CA GLY A 104 10.72 1.81 -4.03
C GLY A 104 10.44 3.27 -4.39
N ILE A 105 10.37 4.16 -3.39
CA ILE A 105 10.23 5.62 -3.58
C ILE A 105 11.48 6.19 -4.27
N THR A 106 12.68 5.75 -3.88
CA THR A 106 13.94 6.23 -4.47
C THR A 106 14.04 5.84 -5.94
N LEU A 107 13.69 4.59 -6.28
CA LEU A 107 13.62 4.12 -7.65
C LEU A 107 12.64 4.95 -8.45
N LEU A 108 11.42 5.13 -7.95
CA LEU A 108 10.39 5.89 -8.65
C LEU A 108 10.80 7.36 -8.82
N ARG A 109 11.46 7.98 -7.84
CA ARG A 109 11.97 9.35 -7.91
C ARG A 109 13.07 9.51 -8.96
N SER A 110 13.85 8.45 -9.22
CA SER A 110 14.86 8.46 -10.29
C SER A 110 14.25 8.44 -11.69
N ILE A 111 13.00 7.98 -11.80
CA ILE A 111 12.22 7.89 -13.03
C ILE A 111 11.39 9.17 -13.21
N ASN A 112 10.58 9.51 -12.20
CA ASN A 112 9.66 10.64 -12.21
C ASN A 112 9.37 11.11 -10.77
N GLU A 113 9.73 12.36 -10.47
CA GLU A 113 9.54 12.96 -9.14
C GLU A 113 8.05 13.13 -8.78
N GLU A 114 7.18 13.48 -9.73
CA GLU A 114 5.75 13.64 -9.49
C GLU A 114 5.08 12.30 -9.17
N LEU A 115 5.48 11.22 -9.86
CA LEU A 115 5.02 9.88 -9.50
C LEU A 115 5.49 9.51 -8.09
N ALA A 116 6.70 9.91 -7.69
CA ALA A 116 7.25 9.51 -6.40
C ALA A 116 6.51 10.17 -5.25
N ASP A 117 6.16 11.44 -5.43
CA ASP A 117 5.34 12.17 -4.48
C ASP A 117 3.90 11.62 -4.47
N ALA A 118 3.34 11.22 -5.62
CA ALA A 118 2.03 10.56 -5.68
C ALA A 118 2.02 9.20 -4.96
N TYR A 119 3.06 8.39 -5.15
CA TYR A 119 3.22 7.11 -4.46
C TYR A 119 3.31 7.29 -2.95
N LYS A 120 4.15 8.25 -2.50
CA LYS A 120 4.26 8.63 -1.09
C LYS A 120 2.92 9.08 -0.52
N GLU A 121 2.14 9.86 -1.27
CA GLU A 121 0.82 10.30 -0.84
C GLU A 121 -0.17 9.13 -0.69
N LEU A 122 -0.11 8.13 -1.56
CA LEU A 122 -0.91 6.90 -1.43
C LEU A 122 -0.56 6.13 -0.16
N LEU A 123 0.72 6.00 0.17
CA LEU A 123 1.18 5.36 1.42
C LEU A 123 0.66 6.11 2.66
N CYS A 124 0.73 7.44 2.65
CA CYS A 124 0.17 8.26 3.72
C CYS A 124 -1.35 8.09 3.85
N LEU A 125 -2.07 8.02 2.73
CA LEU A 125 -3.52 7.79 2.73
C LEU A 125 -3.88 6.41 3.26
N ILE A 126 -3.13 5.37 2.93
CA ILE A 126 -3.31 4.02 3.51
C ILE A 126 -3.17 4.10 5.04
N CYS A 127 -2.12 4.77 5.54
CA CYS A 127 -1.92 4.92 6.97
C CYS A 127 -3.08 5.69 7.63
N ASP A 128 -3.50 6.81 7.04
CA ASP A 128 -4.61 7.61 7.55
C ASP A 128 -5.94 6.83 7.58
N ILE A 129 -6.20 6.01 6.57
CA ILE A 129 -7.38 5.12 6.50
C ILE A 129 -7.37 4.11 7.64
N ILE A 130 -6.23 3.48 7.92
CA ILE A 130 -6.11 2.47 8.98
C ILE A 130 -6.22 3.12 10.36
N ILE A 131 -5.61 4.29 10.56
CA ILE A 131 -5.66 5.04 11.82
C ILE A 131 -7.09 5.49 12.16
N GLU A 132 -7.88 5.87 11.16
CA GLU A 132 -9.26 6.34 11.33
C GLU A 132 -10.31 5.22 11.27
N CYS A 133 -9.88 3.94 11.25
CA CYS A 133 -10.79 2.80 11.21
C CYS A 133 -11.56 2.63 12.53
N ASP A 134 -12.88 2.43 12.43
CA ASP A 134 -13.79 2.34 13.59
C ASP A 134 -13.82 0.92 14.19
N ASN A 135 -12.98 0.65 15.20
CA ASN A 135 -12.95 -0.60 16.00
C ASN A 135 -12.72 -1.92 15.23
N ASP A 136 -12.55 -1.88 13.92
CA ASP A 136 -12.27 -3.06 13.09
C ASP A 136 -10.76 -3.35 12.96
N ILE A 137 -9.91 -2.47 13.49
CA ILE A 137 -8.44 -2.53 13.46
C ILE A 137 -7.91 -2.47 14.90
N SER A 138 -6.90 -3.29 15.22
CA SER A 138 -6.35 -3.36 16.57
C SER A 138 -5.46 -2.15 16.91
N PRO A 139 -5.25 -1.84 18.21
CA PRO A 139 -4.35 -0.76 18.61
C PRO A 139 -2.90 -0.92 18.11
N LYS A 140 -2.44 -2.16 17.87
CA LYS A 140 -1.10 -2.44 17.35
C LYS A 140 -0.98 -2.08 15.87
N GLU A 141 -1.98 -2.41 15.08
CA GLU A 141 -2.06 -2.04 13.66
C GLU A 141 -2.11 -0.51 13.51
N ILE A 142 -2.86 0.18 14.39
CA ILE A 142 -2.87 1.66 14.45
C ILE A 142 -1.50 2.22 14.81
N GLU A 143 -0.77 1.59 15.75
CA GLU A 143 0.57 2.01 16.13
C GLU A 143 1.57 1.82 14.97
N GLU A 144 1.52 0.69 14.28
CA GLU A 144 2.35 0.41 13.10
C GLU A 144 2.05 1.41 11.98
N ALA A 145 0.77 1.71 11.70
CA ALA A 145 0.38 2.70 10.70
C ALA A 145 0.90 4.10 11.04
N LYS A 146 0.93 4.48 12.32
CA LYS A 146 1.52 5.76 12.76
C LYS A 146 3.04 5.78 12.59
N ASN A 147 3.71 4.69 12.92
CA ASN A 147 5.16 4.57 12.77
C ASN A 147 5.54 4.71 11.29
N LEU A 148 4.88 3.95 10.40
CA LEU A 148 5.12 4.02 8.96
C LEU A 148 4.85 5.43 8.42
N ARG A 149 3.71 6.05 8.80
CA ARG A 149 3.38 7.42 8.40
C ARG A 149 4.45 8.43 8.79
N SER A 150 5.03 8.29 9.99
CA SER A 150 6.06 9.21 10.49
C SER A 150 7.37 9.15 9.69
N MET A 151 7.63 8.07 8.95
CA MET A 151 8.78 7.97 8.04
C MET A 151 8.61 8.85 6.79
N PHE A 152 7.37 9.23 6.48
CA PHE A 152 7.02 10.01 5.30
C PHE A 152 6.68 11.48 5.61
N GLU A 153 6.77 11.93 6.86
CA GLU A 153 6.64 13.34 7.24
C GLU A 153 7.94 14.13 7.04
#